data_AF-A0A7X2MQE9-F1
#
_entry.id   AF-A0A7X2MQE9-F1
#
_cell.length_a   1.000
_cell.length_b   1.000
_cell.length_c   1.000
_cell.angle_alpha   90.00
_cell.angle_beta   90.00
_cell.angle_gamma   90.00
#
_symmetry.space_group_name_H-M   'P 1'
#
loop_
_entity.id
_entity.type
_entity.pdbx_description
1 polymer ?
#
loop_
_entity_poly.entity_id
_entity_poly.type
_entity_poly.pdbx_seq_one_letter_code
_entity_poly.pdbx_strand_id
1 'polypeptide(L)' 'FSAIEQDGQRSDYQLKSQQNGAISPDKFTFTPPKGVTVDDQRQ' A
#
# COMPACT_ATOMS: atom_id res chain seq x y z
N PHE A 1 5.26 -14.12 2.12
CA PHE A 1 4.35 -14.56 1.05
C PHE A 1 4.92 -14.14 -0.29
N SER A 2 4.44 -14.69 -1.41
CA SER A 2 4.83 -14.27 -2.75
C SER A 2 3.60 -14.05 -3.63
N ALA A 3 3.75 -13.19 -4.63
CA ALA A 3 2.75 -12.92 -5.66
C ALA A 3 3.36 -13.18 -7.04
N ILE A 4 2.58 -13.77 -7.94
CA ILE A 4 2.93 -13.94 -9.36
C ILE A 4 1.83 -13.24 -10.17
N GLU A 5 2.23 -12.28 -11.01
CA GLU A 5 1.33 -11.51 -11.87
C GLU A 5 1.05 -12.25 -13.19
N GLN A 6 0.06 -11.78 -13.97
CA GLN A 6 -0.33 -12.44 -15.22
C GLN A 6 0.79 -12.49 -16.27
N ASP A 7 1.73 -11.54 -16.23
CA ASP A 7 2.91 -11.49 -17.09
C ASP A 7 4.04 -12.42 -16.62
N GLY A 8 3.85 -13.13 -15.50
CA GLY A 8 4.84 -14.00 -14.88
C GLY A 8 5.81 -13.28 -13.94
N GLN A 9 5.68 -11.97 -13.74
CA GLN A 9 6.46 -11.24 -12.74
C GLN A 9 6.21 -11.82 -11.35
N ARG A 10 7.27 -12.04 -10.57
CA ARG A 10 7.19 -12.55 -9.20
C ARG A 10 7.75 -11.56 -8.19
N SER A 11 6.99 -11.32 -7.12
CA SER A 11 7.40 -10.53 -5.96
C SER A 11 7.36 -11.37 -4.69
N ASP A 12 8.47 -11.41 -3.93
CA ASP A 12 8.60 -12.16 -2.68
C ASP A 12 8.69 -11.22 -1.47
N TYR A 13 7.89 -11.48 -0.44
CA TYR A 13 7.76 -10.66 0.77
C TYR A 13 8.03 -11.48 2.04
N GLN A 14 8.94 -10.99 2.89
CA GLN A 14 9.21 -11.56 4.20
C GLN A 14 8.85 -10.55 5.30
N LEU A 15 7.79 -10.86 6.07
CA LEU A 15 7.42 -10.05 7.24
C LEU A 15 8.50 -10.17 8.32
N LYS A 16 8.80 -9.05 8.98
CA LYS A 16 9.72 -8.94 10.11
C LYS A 16 9.10 -8.03 11.17
N SER A 17 9.38 -8.31 12.44
CA SER A 17 8.98 -7.46 13.58
C SER A 17 7.48 -7.13 13.63
N GLN A 18 6.63 -8.13 13.40
CA GLN A 18 5.17 -7.94 13.46
C GLN A 18 4.74 -7.54 14.87
N GLN A 19 3.99 -6.45 14.97
CA GLN A 19 3.40 -5.97 16.21
C GLN A 19 1.88 -5.97 16.07
N ASN A 20 1.21 -6.77 16.90
CA ASN A 20 -0.24 -6.84 16.91
C ASN A 20 -0.79 -5.79 17.90
N GLY A 21 -1.71 -4.94 17.46
CA GLY A 21 -2.30 -3.89 18.27
C GLY A 21 -3.17 -2.96 17.44
N ALA A 22 -3.85 -2.03 18.12
CA ALA A 22 -4.60 -0.99 17.42
C ALA A 22 -3.63 -0.05 16.68
N ILE A 23 -3.93 0.26 15.43
CA ILE A 23 -3.21 1.22 14.62
C ILE A 23 -4.05 2.50 14.53
N SER A 24 -3.38 3.65 14.65
CA SER A 24 -4.06 4.94 14.57
C SER A 24 -4.74 5.15 13.21
N PRO A 25 -6.00 5.64 13.15
CA PRO A 25 -6.76 5.77 11.91
C PRO A 25 -6.12 6.65 10.83
N ASP A 26 -5.30 7.64 11.20
CA ASP A 26 -4.63 8.54 10.26
C ASP A 26 -3.70 7.81 9.29
N LYS A 27 -3.16 6.65 9.68
CA LYS A 27 -2.33 5.80 8.80
C LYS A 27 -3.11 5.20 7.63
N PHE A 28 -4.43 5.22 7.70
CA PHE A 28 -5.33 4.77 6.64
C PHE A 28 -6.01 5.95 5.91
N THR A 29 -5.53 7.17 6.14
CA THR A 29 -5.95 8.36 5.40
C THR A 29 -4.80 8.87 4.52
N PHE A 30 -5.14 9.41 3.35
CA PHE A 30 -4.16 10.00 2.45
C PHE A 30 -4.64 11.37 2.00
N THR A 31 -3.79 12.39 2.18
CA THR A 31 -3.98 13.73 1.63
C THR A 31 -2.82 14.01 0.67
N PRO A 32 -3.09 14.21 -0.62
CA PRO A 32 -2.06 14.57 -1.59
C PRO A 32 -1.27 15.81 -1.13
N PRO A 33 0.07 15.76 -1.09
CA PRO A 33 0.87 16.93 -0.75
C PRO A 33 0.61 18.10 -1.70
N LYS A 34 0.84 19.33 -1.22
CA LYS A 34 0.67 20.54 -2.04
C LYS A 34 1.55 20.46 -3.29
N GLY A 35 0.95 20.69 -4.47
CA GLY A 35 1.63 20.67 -5.76
C GLY A 35 1.66 19.30 -6.45
N VAL A 36 1.14 18.25 -5.80
CA VAL A 36 0.95 16.94 -6.44
C VAL A 36 -0.35 16.94 -7.24
N THR A 37 -0.25 16.61 -8.53
CA THR A 37 -1.43 16.38 -9.37
C THR A 37 -2.10 15.07 -8.96
N VAL A 38 -3.42 15.10 -8.81
CA VAL A 38 -4.23 13.92 -8.51
C VAL A 38 -4.97 13.50 -9.79
N ASP A 39 -4.70 12.28 -10.24
CA ASP A 39 -5.51 11.62 -11.25
C ASP A 39 -6.54 10.74 -10.53
N ASP A 40 -7.76 11.26 -10.38
CA ASP A 40 -8.85 10.59 -9.69
C ASP A 40 -9.71 9.79 -10.67
N GLN A 41 -9.35 8.52 -10.86
CA GLN A 41 -10.03 7.62 -11.80
C GLN A 41 -11.24 6.88 -11.21
N ARG A 42 -11.82 7.36 -10.10
CA ARG A 42 -13.02 6.77 -9.50
C ARG A 42 -14.25 7.12 -10.34
N GLN A 43 -15.06 6.12 -10.71
CA GLN A 43 -16.36 6.25 -11.41
C GLN A 43 -17.47 5.64 -10.56
#